data_AF-A0A1X1QT16-F1
#
_entry.id   AF-A0A1X1QT16-F1
#
_cell.length_a   1.000
_cell.length_b   1.000
_cell.length_c   1.000
_cell.angle_alpha   90.00
_cell.angle_beta   90.00
_cell.angle_gamma   90.00
#
_symmetry.space_group_name_H-M   'P 1'
#
loop_
_entity.id
_entity.type
_entity.pdbx_description
1 polymer ?
#
loop_
_entity_poly.entity_id
_entity_poly.type
_entity_poly.pdbx_seq_one_letter_code
_entity_poly.pdbx_strand_id
1 'polypeptide(L)'
;MPYINRNKQGDIEKLLDVPAGENCQWLEANDPDVLAFVQKVTQSDHLKGSLASSDSEMVRVVEDLVDMLMEKQVFVFTELPEAVQSKLNERRKLRHQVNEISNLIGEDDNIL
;
A
#
# COMPACT_ATOMS: atom_id res chain seq x y z
N MET A 1 -17.35 23.03 -4.17
CA MET A 1 -16.60 24.21 -4.65
C MET A 1 -15.36 24.34 -3.78
N PRO A 2 -14.17 24.01 -4.29
CA PRO A 2 -12.96 23.93 -3.48
C PRO A 2 -12.31 25.28 -3.21
N TYR A 3 -11.67 25.39 -2.05
CA TYR A 3 -10.67 26.41 -1.75
C TYR A 3 -9.27 25.85 -2.00
N ILE A 4 -8.35 26.69 -2.44
CA ILE A 4 -6.97 26.31 -2.74
C ILE A 4 -5.99 27.15 -1.92
N ASN A 5 -4.87 26.53 -1.54
CA ASN A 5 -3.71 27.24 -1.02
C ASN A 5 -2.56 27.09 -2.02
N ARG A 6 -1.95 28.21 -2.40
CA ARG A 6 -0.76 28.22 -3.27
C ARG A 6 0.53 28.35 -2.46
N ASN A 7 1.60 27.73 -2.94
CA ASN A 7 2.94 27.90 -2.39
C ASN A 7 3.56 29.25 -2.83
N LYS A 8 4.78 29.55 -2.38
CA LYS A 8 5.51 30.80 -2.75
C LYS A 8 5.85 30.90 -4.25
N GLN A 9 5.77 29.80 -5.00
CA GLN A 9 5.98 29.76 -6.45
C GLN A 9 4.68 29.95 -7.25
N GLY A 10 3.51 30.01 -6.58
CA GLY A 10 2.22 30.16 -7.21
C GLY A 10 1.54 28.85 -7.61
N ASP A 11 2.08 27.68 -7.25
CA ASP A 11 1.46 26.39 -7.53
C ASP A 11 0.46 26.01 -6.44
N ILE A 12 -0.61 25.30 -6.81
CA ILE A 12 -1.56 24.72 -5.84
C ILE A 12 -0.82 23.67 -4.99
N GLU A 13 -0.81 23.88 -3.68
CA GLU A 13 -0.24 22.96 -2.68
C GLU A 13 -1.34 22.09 -2.06
N LYS A 14 -2.54 22.66 -1.81
CA LYS A 14 -3.65 21.99 -1.14
C LYS A 14 -5.01 22.42 -1.68
N LEU A 15 -5.95 21.47 -1.70
CA LEU A 15 -7.38 21.67 -1.92
C LEU A 15 -8.11 21.50 -0.57
N LEU A 16 -9.05 22.37 -0.26
CA LEU A 16 -9.75 22.47 1.02
C LEU A 16 -11.26 22.65 0.79
N ASP A 17 -12.08 22.02 1.62
CA ASP A 17 -13.55 22.18 1.58
C ASP A 17 -14.02 23.44 2.33
N VAL A 18 -13.17 24.00 3.18
CA VAL A 18 -13.42 25.16 4.04
C VAL A 18 -12.23 26.12 3.90
N PRO A 19 -12.47 27.46 3.84
CA PRO A 19 -11.37 28.41 3.77
C PRO A 19 -10.49 28.31 5.02
N ALA A 20 -9.19 28.13 4.83
CA ALA A 20 -8.23 27.99 5.92
C ALA A 20 -7.04 28.95 5.73
N GLY A 21 -7.13 30.12 6.36
CA GLY A 21 -6.07 31.14 6.42
C GLY A 21 -6.16 32.24 5.35
N GLU A 22 -5.19 33.15 5.37
CA GLU A 22 -5.17 34.37 4.55
C GLU A 22 -4.86 34.11 3.05
N ASN A 23 -4.18 33.01 2.73
CA ASN A 23 -3.80 32.65 1.34
C ASN A 23 -4.78 31.69 0.66
N CYS A 24 -6.01 31.61 1.18
CA CYS A 24 -7.03 30.70 0.69
C CYS A 24 -7.81 31.36 -0.45
N GLN A 25 -7.68 30.85 -1.66
CA GLN A 25 -8.39 31.34 -2.84
C GLN A 25 -9.47 30.35 -3.25
N TRP A 26 -10.67 30.85 -3.46
CA TRP A 26 -11.75 30.05 -4.02
C TRP A 26 -11.53 29.87 -5.53
N LEU A 27 -11.71 28.64 -6.03
CA LEU A 27 -11.70 28.32 -7.46
C LEU A 27 -12.86 27.40 -7.80
N GLU A 28 -13.29 27.47 -9.05
CA GLU A 28 -14.25 26.51 -9.60
C GLU A 28 -13.63 25.11 -9.69
N ALA A 29 -14.44 24.08 -9.47
CA ALA A 29 -13.94 22.70 -9.55
C ALA A 29 -13.45 22.31 -10.95
N ASN A 30 -13.97 22.98 -11.98
CA ASN A 30 -13.58 22.80 -13.38
C ASN A 30 -12.45 23.73 -13.82
N ASP A 31 -11.86 24.51 -12.91
CA ASP A 31 -10.72 25.35 -13.23
C ASP A 31 -9.52 24.49 -13.67
N PRO A 32 -8.81 24.86 -14.76
CA PRO A 32 -7.67 24.10 -15.27
C PRO A 32 -6.59 23.81 -14.21
N ASP A 33 -6.32 24.74 -13.29
CA ASP A 33 -5.31 24.55 -12.25
C ASP A 33 -5.76 23.49 -11.23
N VAL A 34 -7.05 23.50 -10.86
CA VAL A 34 -7.64 22.50 -9.96
C VAL A 34 -7.63 21.12 -10.60
N LEU A 35 -8.00 21.02 -11.88
CA LEU A 35 -7.98 19.76 -12.63
C LEU A 35 -6.55 19.21 -12.75
N ALA A 36 -5.57 20.06 -13.06
CA ALA A 36 -4.16 19.68 -13.13
C ALA A 36 -3.62 19.20 -11.78
N PHE A 37 -3.98 19.87 -10.68
CA PHE A 37 -3.60 19.46 -9.33
C PHE A 37 -4.20 18.09 -8.97
N VAL A 38 -5.50 17.89 -9.20
CA VAL A 38 -6.17 16.60 -8.94
C VAL A 38 -5.53 15.48 -9.75
N GLN A 39 -5.29 15.68 -11.05
CA GLN A 39 -4.62 14.68 -11.89
C GLN A 39 -3.23 14.32 -11.37
N LYS A 40 -2.43 15.31 -10.96
CA LYS A 40 -1.10 15.10 -10.38
C LYS A 40 -1.16 14.29 -9.07
N VAL A 41 -2.10 14.63 -8.18
CA VAL A 41 -2.30 13.90 -6.92
C VAL A 41 -2.76 12.47 -7.21
N THR A 42 -3.76 12.28 -8.06
CA THR A 42 -4.24 10.95 -8.47
C THR A 42 -3.13 10.11 -9.06
N GLN A 43 -2.30 10.66 -9.95
CA GLN A 43 -1.16 9.94 -10.51
C GLN A 43 -0.14 9.57 -9.44
N SER A 44 0.17 10.48 -8.51
CA SER A 44 1.07 10.19 -7.39
C SER A 44 0.53 9.10 -6.45
N ASP A 45 -0.76 9.11 -6.18
CA ASP A 45 -1.43 8.09 -5.36
C ASP A 45 -1.52 6.77 -6.11
N HIS A 46 -1.70 6.79 -7.42
CA HIS A 46 -1.64 5.59 -8.26
C HIS A 46 -0.26 4.96 -8.21
N LEU A 47 0.81 5.76 -8.30
CA LEU A 47 2.19 5.27 -8.18
C LEU A 47 2.47 4.69 -6.78
N LYS A 48 2.01 5.35 -5.71
CA LYS A 48 2.12 4.82 -4.34
C LYS A 48 1.36 3.51 -4.17
N GLY A 49 0.14 3.44 -4.71
CA GLY A 49 -0.68 2.23 -4.69
C GLY A 49 -0.03 1.08 -5.45
N SER A 50 0.53 1.36 -6.64
CA SER A 50 1.28 0.36 -7.41
C SER A 50 2.52 -0.14 -6.68
N LEU A 51 3.27 0.75 -6.00
CA LEU A 51 4.41 0.35 -5.17
C LEU A 51 3.96 -0.54 -4.00
N ALA A 52 2.92 -0.14 -3.27
CA ALA A 52 2.40 -0.92 -2.15
C ALA A 52 1.92 -2.32 -2.60
N SER A 53 1.30 -2.43 -3.78
CA SER A 53 0.93 -3.72 -4.38
C SER A 53 2.17 -4.55 -4.70
N SER A 54 3.16 -3.95 -5.36
CA SER A 54 4.43 -4.61 -5.70
C SER A 54 5.17 -5.10 -4.47
N ASP A 55 5.19 -4.33 -3.38
CA ASP A 55 5.81 -4.72 -2.12
C ASP A 55 5.08 -5.91 -1.47
N SER A 56 3.75 -5.94 -1.57
CA SER A 56 2.91 -7.05 -1.09
C SER A 56 3.11 -8.34 -1.90
N GLU A 57 3.40 -8.23 -3.19
CA GLU A 57 3.79 -9.38 -4.02
C GLU A 57 5.22 -9.84 -3.69
N MET A 58 6.15 -8.88 -3.55
CA MET A 58 7.55 -9.15 -3.24
C MET A 58 7.73 -9.87 -1.90
N VAL A 59 6.96 -9.53 -0.86
CA VAL A 59 7.11 -10.18 0.44
C VAL A 59 6.84 -11.70 0.39
N ARG A 60 5.97 -12.16 -0.51
CA ARG A 60 5.74 -13.60 -0.71
C ARG A 60 6.96 -14.27 -1.34
N VAL A 61 7.54 -13.63 -2.35
CA VAL A 61 8.76 -14.10 -3.00
C VAL A 61 9.92 -14.20 -2.01
N VAL A 62 10.05 -13.20 -1.12
CA VAL A 62 11.07 -13.21 -0.06
C VAL A 62 10.84 -14.35 0.94
N GLU A 63 9.59 -14.61 1.34
CA GLU A 63 9.25 -15.73 2.22
C GLU A 63 9.64 -17.07 1.59
N ASP A 64 9.26 -17.30 0.33
CA ASP A 64 9.57 -18.54 -0.38
C ASP A 64 11.09 -18.69 -0.62
N LEU A 65 11.80 -17.59 -0.86
CA LEU A 65 13.27 -17.59 -0.95
C LEU A 65 13.92 -17.95 0.38
N VAL A 66 13.43 -17.41 1.49
CA VAL A 66 13.91 -17.74 2.85
C VAL A 66 13.69 -19.23 3.12
N ASP A 67 12.53 -19.79 2.79
CA ASP A 67 12.25 -21.22 2.93
C ASP A 67 13.17 -22.09 2.08
N MET A 68 13.38 -21.73 0.81
CA MET A 68 14.30 -22.44 -0.06
C MET A 68 15.74 -22.43 0.48
N LEU A 69 16.20 -21.29 1.00
CA LEU A 69 17.55 -21.18 1.56
C LEU A 69 17.72 -22.00 2.85
N MET A 70 16.69 -22.07 3.69
CA MET A 70 16.68 -22.95 4.86
C MET A 70 16.64 -24.44 4.47
N GLU A 71 15.86 -24.82 3.45
CA GLU A 71 15.83 -26.19 2.93
C GLU A 71 17.20 -26.61 2.37
N LYS A 72 17.90 -25.68 1.73
CA LYS A 72 19.28 -25.87 1.26
C LYS A 72 20.34 -25.78 2.38
N GLN A 73 19.92 -25.60 3.63
CA GLN A 73 20.80 -25.46 4.79
C GLN A 73 21.85 -24.35 4.64
N VAL A 74 21.52 -23.27 3.93
CA VAL A 74 22.41 -22.10 3.76
C VAL A 74 22.53 -21.33 5.07
N PHE A 75 21.43 -21.26 5.83
CA PHE A 75 21.39 -20.76 7.21
C PHE A 75 20.26 -21.47 7.96
N VAL A 76 20.27 -21.39 9.28
CA VAL A 76 19.14 -21.85 10.11
C VAL A 76 18.35 -20.68 10.67
N PHE A 77 17.05 -20.88 10.89
CA PHE A 77 16.12 -19.82 11.29
C PHE A 77 16.59 -19.02 12.53
N THR A 78 17.21 -19.69 13.49
CA THR A 78 17.70 -19.09 14.75
C THR A 78 18.91 -18.19 14.58
N GLU A 79 19.58 -18.22 13.43
CA GLU A 79 20.69 -17.31 13.10
C GLU A 79 20.20 -15.94 12.63
N LEU A 80 18.92 -15.81 12.26
CA LEU A 80 18.33 -14.53 11.87
C LEU A 80 18.14 -13.63 13.10
N PRO A 81 18.20 -12.30 12.96
CA PRO A 81 17.87 -11.39 14.06
C PRO A 81 16.46 -11.63 14.61
N GLU A 82 16.25 -11.46 15.93
CA GLU A 82 14.94 -11.70 16.57
C GLU A 82 13.79 -10.94 15.89
N ALA A 83 14.05 -9.69 15.46
CA ALA A 83 13.06 -8.89 14.74
C ALA A 83 12.65 -9.51 13.39
N VAL A 84 13.57 -10.19 12.71
CA VAL A 84 13.29 -10.88 11.44
C VAL A 84 12.52 -12.18 11.72
N GLN A 85 12.94 -12.94 12.73
CA GLN A 85 12.24 -14.17 13.14
C GLN A 85 10.78 -13.89 13.52
N SER A 86 10.53 -12.86 14.33
CA SER A 86 9.18 -12.45 14.75
C SER A 86 8.31 -12.10 13.54
N LYS A 87 8.81 -11.27 12.61
CA LYS A 87 8.07 -10.88 11.40
C LYS A 87 7.75 -12.06 10.49
N LEU A 88 8.70 -12.97 10.28
CA LEU A 88 8.48 -14.18 9.48
C LEU A 88 7.43 -15.10 10.11
N ASN A 89 7.48 -15.30 11.43
CA ASN A 89 6.50 -16.11 12.15
C ASN A 89 5.09 -15.52 12.10
N GLU A 90 4.94 -14.21 12.34
CA GLU A 90 3.66 -13.52 12.21
C GLU A 90 3.08 -13.66 10.80
N ARG A 91 3.93 -13.48 9.78
CA ARG A 91 3.53 -13.60 8.38
C ARG A 91 3.06 -15.01 8.03
N ARG A 92 3.82 -16.03 8.43
CA ARG A 92 3.47 -17.45 8.22
C ARG A 92 2.15 -17.81 8.87
N LYS A 93 1.94 -17.37 10.12
CA LYS A 93 0.70 -17.60 10.85
C LYS A 93 -0.50 -17.00 10.13
N LEU A 94 -0.39 -15.75 9.67
CA LEU A 94 -1.45 -15.08 8.91
C LEU A 94 -1.75 -15.82 7.61
N ARG A 95 -0.71 -16.27 6.88
CA ARG A 95 -0.86 -17.03 5.64
C ARG A 95 -1.57 -18.37 5.89
N HIS A 96 -1.19 -19.09 6.95
CA HIS A 96 -1.83 -20.34 7.34
C HIS A 96 -3.31 -20.14 7.65
N GLN A 97 -3.65 -19.13 8.46
CA GLN A 97 -5.04 -18.82 8.81
C GLN A 97 -5.90 -18.46 7.59
N VAL A 98 -5.37 -17.67 6.66
CA VAL A 98 -6.09 -17.33 5.43
C VAL A 98 -6.30 -18.57 4.57
N ASN A 99 -5.29 -19.42 4.42
CA ASN A 99 -5.42 -20.67 3.66
C ASN A 99 -6.41 -21.64 4.30
N GLU A 100 -6.42 -21.76 5.64
CA GLU A 100 -7.41 -22.57 6.36
C GLU A 100 -8.83 -22.08 6.11
N ILE A 101 -9.06 -20.76 6.17
CA ILE A 101 -10.36 -20.15 5.86
C ILE A 101 -10.75 -20.41 4.40
N SER A 102 -9.81 -20.28 3.46
CA SER A 102 -10.06 -20.56 2.04
C SER A 102 -10.40 -22.03 1.79
N ASN A 103 -9.74 -22.97 2.47
CA ASN A 103 -10.05 -24.39 2.36
C ASN A 103 -11.45 -24.71 2.91
N LEU A 104 -11.84 -24.10 4.05
CA LEU A 104 -13.17 -24.29 4.64
C LEU A 104 -14.32 -23.75 3.77
N ILE A 105 -14.04 -22.76 2.91
CA ILE A 105 -15.03 -22.18 1.99
C ILE A 105 -15.08 -22.94 0.65
N GLY A 106 -14.03 -23.70 0.32
CA GLY A 106 -13.86 -24.38 -0.97
C GLY A 106 -14.34 -25.84 -1.06
N GLU A 107 -14.84 -26.43 0.03
CA GLU A 107 -15.21 -27.86 0.07
C GLU A 107 -16.70 -28.17 -0.22
N ASP A 108 -17.56 -27.16 -0.38
CA ASP A 108 -19.02 -27.38 -0.59
C ASP A 108 -19.47 -27.48 -2.07
N ASP A 109 -18.58 -27.30 -3.05
CA ASP A 109 -18.94 -27.32 -4.50
C ASP A 109 -18.69 -28.67 -5.20
N ASN A 110 -18.57 -29.77 -4.44
CA ASN A 110 -18.44 -31.11 -5.03
C ASN A 110 -19.34 -32.17 -4.37
N ILE A 111 -20.64 -31.85 -4.25
CA ILE A 111 -21.68 -32.88 -4.11
C ILE A 111 -22.27 -33.12 -5.50
N LEU A 112 -21.82 -34.23 -6.10
CA LEU A 112 -22.30 -34.79 -7.35
C LEU A 112 -23.68 -35.43 -7.19
#